data_AF-A0A535QWU4-F1
#
_entry.id   AF-A0A535QWU4-F1
#
_cell.length_a   1.000
_cell.length_b   1.000
_cell.length_c   1.000
_cell.angle_alpha   90.00
_cell.angle_beta   90.00
_cell.angle_gamma   90.00
#
_symmetry.space_group_name_H-M   'P 1'
#
loop_
_entity.id
_entity.type
_entity.pdbx_description
1 polymer ?
#
loop_
_entity_poly.entity_id
_entity_poly.type
_entity_poly.pdbx_seq_one_letter_code
_entity_poly.pdbx_strand_id
1 'polypeptide(L)'
;DINITLPASAITSASASNSSTTTSTQSTAFTLNVTNSVGNISANGLKGIFQLKDDIGDITVQQATLFDSTHVLTGTGNVTFNGDLNTVPLSNGSTPRYKIQSETGNITATLPADTNVFLDANTNYGSITSDFPIKATTSDNAANYYGPLNPNSSSGTPVAVLTLNVSTGNVTVHRA
;
A
#
# COMPACT_ATOMS: atom_id res chain seq x y z
N ASP A 1 20.96 5.97 -1.96
CA ASP A 1 19.86 5.01 -1.68
C ASP A 1 19.64 4.91 -0.18
N ILE A 2 18.37 4.86 0.24
CA ILE A 2 17.97 4.65 1.64
C ILE A 2 17.36 3.24 1.74
N ASN A 3 18.09 2.31 2.37
CA ASN A 3 17.59 0.97 2.63
C ASN A 3 17.27 0.79 4.11
N ILE A 4 15.99 0.63 4.44
CA ILE A 4 15.54 0.40 5.82
C ILE A 4 15.09 -1.04 5.94
N THR A 5 15.95 -1.84 6.57
CA THR A 5 15.66 -3.22 6.95
C THR A 5 15.74 -3.31 8.46
N LEU A 6 14.62 -3.57 9.11
CA LEU A 6 14.65 -3.87 10.55
C LEU A 6 15.16 -5.31 10.74
N PRO A 7 16.02 -5.57 11.73
CA PRO A 7 16.43 -6.94 12.04
C PRO A 7 15.19 -7.77 12.38
N ALA A 8 15.21 -9.08 12.07
CA ALA A 8 14.10 -9.99 12.39
C ALA A 8 13.69 -9.94 13.88
N SER A 9 14.59 -9.49 14.77
CA SER A 9 14.35 -9.28 16.20
C SER A 9 13.48 -8.04 16.52
N ALA A 10 13.39 -7.07 15.61
CA ALA A 10 12.47 -5.94 15.68
C ALA A 10 11.12 -6.24 15.00
N ILE A 11 11.03 -7.38 14.30
CA ILE A 11 9.80 -8.03 13.87
C ILE A 11 9.37 -8.94 15.03
N THR A 12 8.43 -8.51 15.86
CA THR A 12 7.83 -9.40 16.86
C THR A 12 6.91 -10.43 16.19
N SER A 13 7.53 -11.44 15.60
CA SER A 13 7.22 -12.86 15.76
C SER A 13 8.25 -13.68 14.97
N ALA A 14 9.26 -14.15 15.70
CA ALA A 14 10.08 -15.28 15.28
C ALA A 14 9.22 -16.55 15.26
N SER A 15 9.55 -17.51 14.40
CA SER A 15 9.25 -18.91 14.73
C SER A 15 10.47 -19.80 14.48
N ALA A 16 11.06 -20.25 15.58
CA ALA A 16 11.50 -21.62 15.71
C ALA A 16 11.19 -22.08 17.15
N SER A 17 10.42 -23.16 17.23
CA SER A 17 10.41 -24.18 18.29
C SER A 17 9.12 -24.37 19.09
N ASN A 18 8.96 -25.63 19.43
CA ASN A 18 7.79 -26.38 19.88
C ASN A 18 7.27 -25.94 21.27
N SER A 19 5.94 -26.07 21.47
CA SER A 19 5.19 -26.09 22.74
C SER A 19 4.58 -24.78 23.30
N SER A 20 3.25 -24.82 23.46
CA SER A 20 2.35 -23.98 24.27
C SER A 20 2.12 -22.50 23.90
N THR A 21 1.01 -22.29 23.18
CA THR A 21 0.04 -21.19 23.32
C THR A 21 0.50 -19.90 24.00
N THR A 22 0.91 -18.91 23.20
CA THR A 22 0.49 -17.51 23.34
C THR A 22 0.39 -16.87 21.96
N THR A 23 -0.82 -16.66 21.46
CA THR A 23 -1.11 -15.71 20.38
C THR A 23 -0.78 -14.31 20.90
N SER A 24 0.41 -13.80 20.57
CA SER A 24 0.83 -12.44 20.92
C SER A 24 0.19 -11.43 19.97
N THR A 25 -0.87 -10.77 20.45
CA THR A 25 -1.61 -9.69 19.78
C THR A 25 -1.06 -8.32 20.21
N GLN A 26 0.07 -7.87 19.65
CA GLN A 26 0.52 -6.46 19.64
C GLN A 26 1.79 -6.35 18.76
N SER A 27 1.81 -5.91 17.50
CA SER A 27 1.26 -4.71 16.85
C SER A 27 1.62 -3.40 17.55
N THR A 28 2.90 -3.15 17.85
CA THR A 28 3.36 -1.77 18.03
C THR A 28 3.47 -1.11 16.66
N ALA A 29 2.40 -0.43 16.24
CA ALA A 29 2.46 0.46 15.08
C ALA A 29 3.57 1.49 15.32
N PHE A 30 4.57 1.54 14.45
CA PHE A 30 5.58 2.59 14.47
C PHE A 30 5.38 3.52 13.27
N THR A 31 5.82 4.77 13.39
CA THR A 31 5.78 5.73 12.27
C THR A 31 7.16 5.83 11.65
N LEU A 32 7.26 5.48 10.36
CA LEU A 32 8.47 5.64 9.57
C LEU A 32 8.38 6.92 8.74
N ASN A 33 9.26 7.88 9.00
CA ASN A 33 9.35 9.12 8.21
C ASN A 33 10.67 9.13 7.44
N VAL A 34 10.59 9.16 6.11
CA VAL A 34 11.77 9.20 5.24
C VAL A 34 11.50 10.23 4.15
N THR A 35 12.42 11.18 4.02
CA THR A 35 12.45 12.11 2.89
C THR A 35 13.77 11.93 2.18
N ASN A 36 13.69 11.63 0.89
CA ASN A 36 14.82 11.57 -0.02
C ASN A 36 14.60 12.54 -1.18
N SER A 37 15.70 12.97 -1.81
CA SER A 37 15.62 13.81 -3.02
C SER A 37 16.13 13.10 -4.25
N VAL A 38 17.13 12.22 -4.12
CA VAL A 38 17.66 11.43 -5.24
C VAL A 38 18.06 10.03 -4.77
N GLY A 39 17.65 9.00 -5.50
CA GLY A 39 17.97 7.60 -5.23
C GLY A 39 16.80 6.84 -4.60
N ASN A 40 16.96 5.55 -4.36
CA ASN A 40 15.79 4.71 -4.08
C ASN A 40 15.49 4.60 -2.57
N ILE A 41 14.21 4.42 -2.23
CA ILE A 41 13.75 4.07 -0.87
C ILE A 41 13.27 2.62 -0.88
N SER A 42 13.82 1.79 0.01
CA SER A 42 13.40 0.40 0.19
C SER A 42 13.02 0.13 1.65
N ALA A 43 11.83 -0.41 1.85
CA ALA A 43 11.28 -0.82 3.14
C ALA A 43 10.77 -2.27 3.06
N ASN A 44 11.21 -3.14 3.95
CA ASN A 44 10.86 -4.57 3.90
C ASN A 44 10.52 -5.15 5.29
N GLY A 45 9.43 -5.90 5.38
CA GLY A 45 9.04 -6.62 6.61
C GLY A 45 8.51 -5.73 7.73
N LEU A 46 7.96 -4.56 7.39
CA LEU A 46 7.66 -3.48 8.33
C LEU A 46 6.14 -3.32 8.55
N LYS A 47 5.70 -3.04 9.78
CA LYS A 47 4.28 -2.82 10.10
C LYS A 47 4.08 -1.50 10.83
N GLY A 48 3.30 -0.58 10.26
CA GLY A 48 3.12 0.74 10.84
C GLY A 48 2.63 1.80 9.86
N ILE A 49 2.82 3.06 10.23
CA ILE A 49 2.47 4.23 9.43
C ILE A 49 3.71 4.66 8.63
N PHE A 50 3.60 4.74 7.32
CA PHE A 50 4.73 5.08 6.46
C PHE A 50 4.52 6.46 5.86
N GLN A 51 5.45 7.37 6.10
CA GLN A 51 5.51 8.71 5.52
C GLN A 51 6.78 8.76 4.67
N LEU A 52 6.71 8.14 3.49
CA LEU A 52 7.82 8.05 2.55
C LEU A 52 7.65 9.10 1.48
N LYS A 53 8.64 9.96 1.31
CA LYS A 53 8.70 10.96 0.26
C LYS A 53 10.03 10.84 -0.48
N ASP A 54 9.95 10.77 -1.80
CA ASP A 54 11.09 10.91 -2.69
C ASP A 54 10.81 11.94 -3.79
N ASP A 55 11.84 12.61 -4.28
CA ASP A 55 11.69 13.53 -5.41
C ASP A 55 12.05 12.84 -6.74
N ILE A 56 13.16 12.06 -6.75
CA ILE A 56 13.63 11.31 -7.93
C ILE A 56 14.21 9.96 -7.50
N GLY A 57 13.47 8.89 -7.74
CA GLY A 57 13.84 7.53 -7.39
C GLY A 57 12.65 6.61 -7.16
N ASP A 58 12.92 5.32 -7.14
CA ASP A 58 11.90 4.30 -6.92
C ASP A 58 11.65 4.10 -5.42
N ILE A 59 10.38 3.89 -5.05
CA ILE A 59 9.98 3.50 -3.69
C ILE A 59 9.47 2.07 -3.72
N THR A 60 10.14 1.19 -2.99
CA THR A 60 9.77 -0.23 -2.87
C THR A 60 9.42 -0.55 -1.42
N VAL A 61 8.18 -0.99 -1.20
CA VAL A 61 7.67 -1.44 0.10
C VAL A 61 7.23 -2.89 -0.05
N GLN A 62 7.87 -3.81 0.67
CA GLN A 62 7.62 -5.25 0.56
C GLN A 62 7.32 -5.89 1.92
N GLN A 63 6.50 -6.94 1.93
CA GLN A 63 6.13 -7.71 3.12
C GLN A 63 5.69 -6.79 4.29
N ALA A 64 4.99 -5.72 3.96
CA ALA A 64 4.64 -4.68 4.93
C ALA A 64 3.16 -4.73 5.29
N THR A 65 2.81 -4.26 6.49
CA THR A 65 1.41 -3.96 6.84
C THR A 65 1.27 -2.47 7.02
N LEU A 66 0.55 -1.80 6.14
CA LEU A 66 0.32 -0.37 6.25
C LEU A 66 -0.80 -0.10 7.26
N PHE A 67 -0.61 0.93 8.06
CA PHE A 67 -1.60 1.46 9.01
C PHE A 67 -2.17 2.78 8.48
N ASP A 68 -3.28 3.20 9.07
CA ASP A 68 -3.93 4.46 8.74
C ASP A 68 -2.93 5.63 8.65
N SER A 69 -3.25 6.60 7.81
CA SER A 69 -2.45 7.80 7.58
C SER A 69 -1.10 7.54 6.89
N THR A 70 -0.93 6.38 6.26
CA THR A 70 0.24 6.10 5.42
C THR A 70 0.21 6.90 4.11
N HIS A 71 1.32 7.54 3.81
CA HIS A 71 1.59 8.30 2.60
C HIS A 71 2.92 7.87 1.98
N VAL A 72 2.86 7.36 0.75
CA VAL A 72 4.03 7.08 -0.08
C VAL A 72 3.96 7.96 -1.32
N LEU A 73 4.95 8.84 -1.50
CA LEU A 73 4.97 9.80 -2.59
C LEU A 73 6.33 9.79 -3.28
N THR A 74 6.33 9.71 -4.60
CA THR A 74 7.51 9.99 -5.42
C THR A 74 7.19 11.05 -6.48
N GLY A 75 8.16 11.92 -6.79
CA GLY A 75 8.07 12.82 -7.94
C GLY A 75 8.28 12.06 -9.24
N THR A 76 9.50 11.61 -9.47
CA THR A 76 9.84 10.80 -10.66
C THR A 76 10.39 9.44 -10.24
N GLY A 77 9.66 8.37 -10.55
CA GLY A 77 10.04 7.01 -10.24
C GLY A 77 8.84 6.10 -10.06
N ASN A 78 9.09 4.81 -9.89
CA ASN A 78 8.05 3.82 -9.71
C ASN A 78 7.80 3.59 -8.22
N VAL A 79 6.55 3.29 -7.87
CA VAL A 79 6.20 2.82 -6.53
C VAL A 79 5.74 1.38 -6.60
N THR A 80 6.44 0.49 -5.90
CA THR A 80 6.06 -0.91 -5.76
C THR A 80 5.65 -1.17 -4.33
N PHE A 81 4.40 -1.56 -4.11
CA PHE A 81 3.87 -1.98 -2.82
C PHE A 81 3.49 -3.47 -2.88
N ASN A 82 3.96 -4.24 -1.91
CA ASN A 82 3.57 -5.62 -1.69
C ASN A 82 3.35 -5.85 -0.19
N GLY A 83 2.12 -6.14 0.19
CA GLY A 83 1.78 -6.39 1.59
C GLY A 83 0.30 -6.21 1.91
N ASP A 84 0.01 -6.10 3.20
CA ASP A 84 -1.33 -6.01 3.76
C ASP A 84 -1.71 -4.57 4.12
N LEU A 85 -3.01 -4.32 4.21
CA LEU A 85 -3.57 -3.06 4.71
C LEU A 85 -4.32 -3.34 6.02
N ASN A 86 -4.06 -2.54 7.06
CA ASN A 86 -4.80 -2.65 8.31
C ASN A 86 -6.22 -2.06 8.13
N THR A 87 -7.20 -2.89 7.83
CA THR A 87 -8.58 -2.43 7.63
C THR A 87 -9.38 -2.30 8.94
N VAL A 88 -8.72 -2.34 10.11
CA VAL A 88 -9.41 -2.24 11.40
C VAL A 88 -9.96 -0.82 11.55
N PRO A 89 -11.28 -0.65 11.77
CA PRO A 89 -11.85 0.67 12.03
C PRO A 89 -11.17 1.37 13.19
N LEU A 90 -10.90 2.66 13.05
CA LEU A 90 -10.30 3.45 14.13
C LEU A 90 -11.33 3.67 15.23
N SER A 91 -10.89 3.69 16.50
CA SER A 91 -11.76 3.87 17.66
C SER A 91 -12.55 5.19 17.67
N ASN A 92 -12.12 6.17 16.87
CA ASN A 92 -12.79 7.46 16.68
C ASN A 92 -13.86 7.43 15.56
N GLY A 93 -14.16 6.27 14.98
CA GLY A 93 -15.12 6.11 13.88
C GLY A 93 -14.59 6.56 12.51
N SER A 94 -13.30 6.86 12.39
CA SER A 94 -12.70 7.27 11.12
C SER A 94 -12.34 6.06 10.24
N THR A 95 -12.55 6.23 8.94
CA THR A 95 -12.14 5.29 7.88
C THR A 95 -10.62 5.29 7.75
N PRO A 96 -9.93 4.14 7.89
CA PRO A 96 -8.50 4.04 7.60
C PRO A 96 -8.19 4.44 6.16
N ARG A 97 -7.18 5.29 5.95
CA ARG A 97 -6.79 5.77 4.61
C ARG A 97 -5.34 5.49 4.31
N TYR A 98 -5.10 5.04 3.08
CA TYR A 98 -3.79 4.73 2.53
C TYR A 98 -3.60 5.49 1.24
N LYS A 99 -2.48 6.22 1.11
CA LYS A 99 -2.20 6.98 -0.10
C LYS A 99 -0.85 6.60 -0.69
N ILE A 100 -0.87 6.17 -1.95
CA ILE A 100 0.32 5.94 -2.77
C ILE A 100 0.21 6.83 -4.00
N GLN A 101 1.22 7.67 -4.22
CA GLN A 101 1.22 8.65 -5.29
C GLN A 101 2.57 8.70 -6.02
N SER A 102 2.51 8.89 -7.34
CA SER A 102 3.67 9.15 -8.19
C SER A 102 3.35 10.24 -9.21
N GLU A 103 4.18 11.26 -9.37
CA GLU A 103 3.93 12.27 -10.41
C GLU A 103 4.27 11.71 -11.81
N THR A 104 5.44 11.10 -11.97
CA THR A 104 5.84 10.45 -13.23
C THR A 104 6.47 9.09 -12.95
N GLY A 105 5.82 8.02 -13.41
CA GLY A 105 6.26 6.64 -13.20
C GLY A 105 5.08 5.70 -13.03
N ASN A 106 5.30 4.46 -12.60
CA ASN A 106 4.22 3.49 -12.44
C ASN A 106 3.97 3.15 -10.97
N ILE A 107 2.73 2.88 -10.60
CA ILE A 107 2.36 2.31 -9.30
C ILE A 107 1.99 0.85 -9.51
N THR A 108 2.69 -0.06 -8.82
CA THR A 108 2.35 -1.48 -8.77
C THR A 108 2.01 -1.85 -7.33
N ALA A 109 0.76 -2.23 -7.07
CA ALA A 109 0.30 -2.65 -5.75
C ALA A 109 -0.10 -4.12 -5.79
N THR A 110 0.53 -4.96 -4.97
CA THR A 110 0.19 -6.37 -4.80
C THR A 110 -0.49 -6.56 -3.45
N LEU A 111 -1.75 -6.99 -3.48
CA LEU A 111 -2.61 -7.10 -2.31
C LEU A 111 -3.14 -8.53 -2.15
N PRO A 112 -3.34 -9.03 -0.91
CA PRO A 112 -4.01 -10.29 -0.65
C PRO A 112 -5.39 -10.39 -1.32
N ALA A 113 -5.77 -11.59 -1.76
CA ALA A 113 -7.05 -11.84 -2.44
C ALA A 113 -8.30 -11.49 -1.62
N ASP A 114 -8.20 -11.55 -0.29
CA ASP A 114 -9.26 -11.22 0.67
C ASP A 114 -9.28 -9.75 1.09
N THR A 115 -8.39 -8.92 0.55
CA THR A 115 -8.35 -7.47 0.84
C THR A 115 -9.70 -6.81 0.54
N ASN A 116 -10.30 -6.21 1.58
CA ASN A 116 -11.60 -5.55 1.49
C ASN A 116 -11.48 -4.04 1.73
N VAL A 117 -11.16 -3.28 0.68
CA VAL A 117 -11.02 -1.82 0.72
C VAL A 117 -11.78 -1.16 -0.43
N PHE A 118 -12.13 0.11 -0.29
CA PHE A 118 -12.44 0.97 -1.42
C PHE A 118 -11.14 1.34 -2.13
N LEU A 119 -11.06 1.07 -3.42
CA LEU A 119 -9.98 1.52 -4.28
C LEU A 119 -10.40 2.82 -4.96
N ASP A 120 -9.54 3.83 -4.82
CA ASP A 120 -9.58 5.10 -5.53
C ASP A 120 -8.31 5.20 -6.38
N ALA A 121 -8.37 4.67 -7.60
CA ALA A 121 -7.24 4.61 -8.52
C ALA A 121 -7.41 5.63 -9.64
N ASN A 122 -6.41 6.47 -9.89
CA ASN A 122 -6.48 7.53 -10.89
C ASN A 122 -5.15 7.65 -11.63
N THR A 123 -5.22 7.78 -12.95
CA THR A 123 -4.11 8.20 -13.82
C THR A 123 -4.57 9.30 -14.77
N ASN A 124 -3.84 10.42 -14.82
CA ASN A 124 -4.16 11.49 -15.80
C ASN A 124 -3.66 11.13 -17.20
N TYR A 125 -2.56 10.39 -17.29
CA TYR A 125 -2.01 9.88 -18.55
C TYR A 125 -1.45 8.46 -18.36
N GLY A 126 -2.21 7.45 -18.74
CA GLY A 126 -1.85 6.04 -18.69
C GLY A 126 -3.06 5.13 -18.56
N SER A 127 -2.84 3.93 -18.01
CA SER A 127 -3.89 2.93 -17.84
C SER A 127 -3.96 2.39 -16.42
N ILE A 128 -5.13 1.87 -16.04
CA ILE A 128 -5.33 1.12 -14.80
C ILE A 128 -5.60 -0.34 -15.17
N THR A 129 -4.75 -1.25 -14.71
CA THR A 129 -4.89 -2.70 -14.87
C THR A 129 -5.03 -3.35 -13.50
N SER A 130 -5.90 -4.36 -13.37
CA SER A 130 -6.11 -5.04 -12.09
C SER A 130 -6.49 -6.51 -12.28
N ASP A 131 -5.94 -7.37 -11.42
CA ASP A 131 -6.31 -8.78 -11.31
C ASP A 131 -7.59 -8.98 -10.48
N PHE A 132 -8.01 -7.96 -9.73
CA PHE A 132 -9.30 -7.93 -9.07
C PHE A 132 -10.41 -7.61 -10.08
N PRO A 133 -11.66 -8.06 -9.84
CA PRO A 133 -12.78 -7.86 -10.77
C PRO A 133 -13.34 -6.43 -10.72
N ILE A 134 -12.47 -5.44 -10.92
CA ILE A 134 -12.82 -4.03 -11.06
C ILE A 134 -12.91 -3.66 -12.53
N LYS A 135 -13.69 -2.62 -12.83
CA LYS A 135 -13.83 -2.07 -14.17
C LYS A 135 -13.46 -0.60 -14.15
N ALA A 136 -12.21 -0.29 -14.52
CA ALA A 136 -11.77 1.09 -14.64
C ALA A 136 -12.52 1.80 -15.78
N THR A 137 -12.80 3.08 -15.57
CA THR A 137 -13.32 3.98 -16.60
C THR A 137 -12.15 4.65 -17.29
N THR A 138 -12.02 4.43 -18.59
CA THR A 138 -10.98 5.03 -19.43
C THR A 138 -11.57 6.18 -20.24
N SER A 139 -10.89 7.32 -20.29
CA SER A 139 -11.25 8.47 -21.12
C SER A 139 -10.00 9.01 -21.81
N ASP A 140 -9.95 8.95 -23.13
CA ASP A 140 -8.78 9.32 -23.95
C ASP A 140 -7.51 8.61 -23.48
N ASN A 141 -6.64 9.34 -22.76
CA ASN A 141 -5.39 8.84 -22.21
C ASN A 141 -5.41 8.73 -20.67
N ALA A 142 -6.53 9.08 -20.03
CA ALA A 142 -6.70 8.98 -18.59
C ALA A 142 -7.51 7.73 -18.22
N ALA A 143 -7.30 7.22 -17.01
CA ALA A 143 -8.13 6.18 -16.44
C ALA A 143 -8.40 6.46 -14.97
N ASN A 144 -9.62 6.16 -14.52
CA ASN A 144 -10.00 6.28 -13.12
C ASN A 144 -10.87 5.09 -12.70
N TYR A 145 -10.84 4.80 -11.41
CA TYR A 145 -11.69 3.82 -10.78
C TYR A 145 -11.98 4.25 -9.34
N TYR A 146 -13.25 4.25 -8.97
CA TYR A 146 -13.68 4.45 -7.60
C TYR A 146 -14.74 3.42 -7.24
N GLY A 147 -14.45 2.58 -6.25
CA GLY A 147 -15.36 1.51 -5.85
C GLY A 147 -14.70 0.45 -4.96
N PRO A 148 -15.45 -0.57 -4.53
CA PRO A 148 -14.88 -1.68 -3.77
C PRO A 148 -13.86 -2.45 -4.62
N LEU A 149 -12.66 -2.70 -4.08
CA LEU A 149 -11.60 -3.45 -4.77
C LEU A 149 -12.07 -4.86 -5.17
N ASN A 150 -12.85 -5.51 -4.31
CA ASN A 150 -13.42 -6.82 -4.58
C ASN A 150 -14.95 -6.78 -4.39
N PRO A 151 -15.71 -6.37 -5.41
CA PRO A 151 -17.18 -6.28 -5.34
C PRO A 151 -17.85 -7.64 -5.10
N ASN A 152 -17.16 -8.75 -5.37
CA ASN A 152 -17.67 -10.10 -5.18
C ASN A 152 -17.32 -10.69 -3.80
N SER A 153 -16.60 -9.94 -2.96
CA SER A 153 -16.23 -10.41 -1.63
C SER A 153 -17.46 -10.49 -0.72
N SER A 154 -17.61 -11.62 -0.03
CA SER A 154 -18.64 -11.81 1.00
C SER A 154 -18.25 -11.19 2.35
N SER A 155 -17.09 -10.53 2.44
CA SER A 155 -16.49 -10.04 3.69
C SER A 155 -17.12 -8.74 4.25
N GLY A 156 -18.34 -8.40 3.84
CA GLY A 156 -19.06 -7.19 4.25
C GLY A 156 -18.59 -5.91 3.53
N THR A 157 -19.18 -4.77 3.89
CA THR A 157 -18.87 -3.46 3.27
C THR A 157 -17.45 -3.03 3.62
N PRO A 158 -16.62 -2.61 2.64
CA PRO A 158 -15.29 -2.11 2.92
C PRO A 158 -15.32 -0.86 3.81
N VAL A 159 -14.40 -0.78 4.77
CA VAL A 159 -14.33 0.33 5.76
C VAL A 159 -13.07 1.18 5.63
N ALA A 160 -12.14 0.78 4.76
CA ALA A 160 -10.88 1.48 4.50
C ALA A 160 -10.78 1.91 3.03
N VAL A 161 -9.97 2.94 2.76
CA VAL A 161 -9.76 3.50 1.41
C VAL A 161 -8.28 3.41 1.05
N LEU A 162 -7.99 2.83 -0.11
CA LEU A 162 -6.70 2.85 -0.77
C LEU A 162 -6.75 3.79 -1.97
N THR A 163 -5.99 4.88 -1.91
CA THR A 163 -5.83 5.82 -3.01
C THR A 163 -4.52 5.55 -3.75
N LEU A 164 -4.61 5.23 -5.03
CA LEU A 164 -3.48 5.08 -5.95
C LEU A 164 -3.57 6.20 -6.99
N ASN A 165 -2.65 7.16 -6.96
CA ASN A 165 -2.70 8.30 -7.88
C ASN A 165 -1.41 8.42 -8.66
N VAL A 166 -1.51 8.47 -9.98
CA VAL A 166 -0.37 8.76 -10.84
C VAL A 166 -0.69 9.88 -11.82
N SER A 167 0.17 10.87 -11.98
CA SER A 167 -0.09 11.91 -12.98
C SER A 167 0.25 11.40 -14.38
N THR A 168 1.45 10.85 -14.58
CA THR A 168 1.86 10.23 -15.84
C THR A 168 2.44 8.82 -15.60
N GLY A 169 1.71 7.81 -16.07
CA GLY A 169 2.09 6.39 -16.04
C GLY A 169 0.93 5.49 -15.64
N ASN A 170 1.23 4.22 -15.35
CA ASN A 170 0.22 3.20 -15.16
C ASN A 170 0.01 2.86 -13.68
N VAL A 171 -1.21 2.45 -13.34
CA VAL A 171 -1.53 1.81 -12.07
C VAL A 171 -1.82 0.34 -12.33
N THR A 172 -1.08 -0.55 -11.70
CA THR A 172 -1.30 -1.99 -11.77
C THR A 172 -1.59 -2.53 -10.39
N VAL A 173 -2.71 -3.26 -10.24
CA VAL A 173 -3.11 -3.87 -8.98
C VAL A 173 -3.12 -5.39 -9.14
N HIS A 174 -2.18 -6.06 -8.49
CA HIS A 174 -2.08 -7.51 -8.49
C HIS A 174 -2.78 -8.14 -7.30
N ARG A 175 -3.32 -9.33 -7.55
CA ARG A 175 -3.90 -10.19 -6.52
C ARG A 175 -2.88 -11.28 -6.15
N ALA A 176 -2.42 -11.28 -4.90
CA ALA A 176 -1.49 -12.28 -4.35
C ALA A 176 -2.17 -13.64 -4.10
#